data_AF-A0A835QYL9-F1
#
_entry.id   AF-A0A835QYL9-F1
#
_cell.length_a   1.000
_cell.length_b   1.000
_cell.length_c   1.000
_cell.angle_alpha   90.00
_cell.angle_beta   90.00
_cell.angle_gamma   90.00
#
_symmetry.space_group_name_H-M   'P 1'
#
loop_
_entity.id
_entity.type
_entity.pdbx_description
1 polymer ?
#
loop_
_entity_poly.entity_id
_entity_poly.type
_entity_poly.pdbx_seq_one_letter_code
_entity_poly.pdbx_strand_id
1 'polypeptide(L)'
;MKSSPSSFAYIDPESQRTGSMSMESDVYALGVFLLQLITAAPPMGLVQKVRRAVDVCKIRAVADANLSAGPVEGLTELANLALSCTEIVAKDRTDLVSIVIPALKWSTDLNQ
;
A
#
# COMPACT_ATOMS: atom_id res chain seq x y z
N MET A 1 -11.00 -20.46 -14.29
CA MET A 1 -10.84 -18.99 -14.18
C MET A 1 -9.44 -18.64 -14.67
N LYS A 2 -9.28 -17.75 -15.66
CA LYS A 2 -7.97 -17.23 -16.06
C LYS A 2 -7.68 -16.00 -15.20
N SER A 3 -6.78 -16.11 -14.24
CA SER A 3 -6.26 -14.95 -13.51
C SER A 3 -5.33 -14.16 -14.42
N SER A 4 -5.51 -12.84 -14.48
CA SER A 4 -4.59 -11.95 -15.18
C SER A 4 -3.30 -11.80 -14.34
N PRO A 5 -2.11 -11.64 -14.96
CA PRO A 5 -0.84 -11.46 -14.26
C PRO A 5 -0.90 -10.38 -13.16
N SER A 6 -1.67 -9.32 -13.40
CA SER A 6 -1.88 -8.20 -12.47
C SER A 6 -2.59 -8.58 -11.17
N SER A 7 -3.46 -9.60 -11.19
CA SER A 7 -4.20 -10.03 -10.00
C SER A 7 -3.29 -10.72 -8.97
N PHE A 8 -2.18 -11.32 -9.40
CA PHE A 8 -1.25 -12.00 -8.50
C PHE A 8 -0.48 -11.03 -7.60
N ALA A 9 -0.36 -9.76 -8.00
CA ALA A 9 0.34 -8.77 -7.21
C ALA A 9 -0.39 -8.38 -5.91
N TYR A 10 -1.68 -8.71 -5.78
CA TYR A 10 -2.46 -8.53 -4.55
C TYR A 10 -2.48 -9.77 -3.66
N ILE A 11 -1.98 -10.90 -4.15
CA ILE A 11 -1.95 -12.14 -3.37
C ILE A 11 -0.81 -12.03 -2.38
N ASP A 12 -1.16 -12.16 -1.11
CA ASP A 12 -0.20 -12.22 -0.01
C ASP A 12 0.83 -13.34 -0.27
N PRO A 13 2.14 -13.00 -0.33
CA PRO A 13 3.19 -13.98 -0.59
C PRO A 13 3.31 -15.05 0.51
N GLU A 14 2.97 -14.72 1.76
CA GLU A 14 2.95 -15.67 2.86
C GLU A 14 1.73 -16.60 2.79
N SER A 15 0.55 -16.06 2.47
CA SER A 15 -0.65 -16.87 2.22
C SER A 15 -0.45 -17.84 1.06
N GLN A 16 0.18 -17.38 -0.04
CA GLN A 16 0.51 -18.22 -1.18
C GLN A 16 1.45 -19.38 -0.80
N ARG A 17 2.43 -19.13 0.08
CA ARG A 17 3.41 -20.12 0.53
C ARG A 17 2.81 -21.13 1.51
N THR A 18 1.94 -20.68 2.42
CA THR A 18 1.41 -21.47 3.54
C THR A 18 0.06 -22.12 3.24
N GLY A 19 -0.69 -21.59 2.27
CA GLY A 19 -2.06 -21.99 1.97
C GLY A 19 -3.09 -21.47 2.99
N SER A 20 -2.69 -20.61 3.94
CA SER A 20 -3.59 -20.06 4.95
C SER A 20 -4.05 -18.65 4.55
N MET A 21 -5.36 -18.42 4.53
CA MET A 21 -5.93 -17.09 4.35
C MET A 21 -6.18 -16.46 5.72
N SER A 22 -5.73 -15.23 5.90
CA SER A 22 -5.88 -14.50 7.17
C SER A 22 -6.22 -13.03 6.91
N MET A 23 -6.59 -12.30 7.97
CA MET A 23 -6.89 -10.87 7.88
C MET A 23 -5.68 -10.06 7.39
N GLU A 24 -4.48 -10.53 7.72
CA GLU A 24 -3.22 -9.95 7.27
C GLU A 24 -3.03 -10.06 5.75
N SER A 25 -3.65 -11.05 5.09
CA SER A 25 -3.66 -11.15 3.64
C SER A 25 -4.49 -10.02 3.00
N ASP A 26 -5.60 -9.63 3.63
CA ASP A 26 -6.41 -8.49 3.19
C ASP A 26 -5.65 -7.17 3.43
N VAL A 27 -4.90 -7.05 4.54
CA VAL A 27 -4.01 -5.91 4.80
C VAL A 27 -2.96 -5.77 3.71
N TYR A 28 -2.34 -6.88 3.29
CA TYR A 28 -1.38 -6.88 2.20
C TYR A 28 -2.00 -6.34 0.90
N ALA A 29 -3.17 -6.89 0.52
CA ALA A 29 -3.87 -6.46 -0.68
C ALA A 29 -4.26 -4.97 -0.63
N LEU A 30 -4.71 -4.49 0.54
CA LEU A 30 -4.98 -3.07 0.78
C LEU A 30 -3.72 -2.22 0.61
N GLY A 31 -2.57 -2.65 1.15
CA GLY A 31 -1.30 -1.95 0.97
C GLY A 31 -0.92 -1.81 -0.51
N VAL A 32 -1.03 -2.90 -1.29
CA VAL A 32 -0.79 -2.86 -2.74
C VAL A 32 -1.78 -1.93 -3.46
N PHE A 33 -3.03 -1.88 -3.02
CA PHE A 33 -4.03 -0.96 -3.55
C PHE A 33 -3.69 0.51 -3.24
N LEU A 34 -3.31 0.84 -2.00
CA LEU A 34 -2.91 2.20 -1.62
C LEU A 34 -1.70 2.68 -2.44
N LEU A 35 -0.70 1.81 -2.66
CA LEU A 35 0.43 2.12 -3.52
C LEU A 35 0.00 2.41 -4.98
N GLN A 36 -1.02 1.73 -5.49
CA GLN A 36 -1.56 2.04 -6.81
C GLN A 36 -2.27 3.38 -6.84
N LEU A 37 -3.02 3.74 -5.79
CA LEU A 37 -3.63 5.07 -5.71
C LEU A 37 -2.58 6.18 -5.69
N ILE A 38 -1.48 5.98 -4.96
CA ILE A 38 -0.37 6.95 -4.90
C ILE A 38 0.29 7.14 -6.27
N THR A 39 0.39 6.09 -7.08
CA THR A 39 1.26 6.05 -8.27
C THR A 39 0.53 6.04 -9.60
N ALA A 40 -0.77 5.69 -9.60
CA ALA A 40 -1.56 5.29 -10.76
C ALA A 40 -0.86 4.28 -11.70
N ALA A 41 0.01 3.44 -11.13
CA ALA A 41 0.80 2.48 -11.88
C ALA A 41 0.27 1.04 -11.69
N PRO A 42 0.56 0.11 -12.61
CA PRO A 42 0.23 -1.29 -12.43
C PRO A 42 0.87 -1.90 -11.15
N PRO A 43 0.22 -2.86 -10.49
CA PRO A 43 0.66 -3.38 -9.18
C PRO A 43 1.93 -4.24 -9.24
N MET A 44 2.25 -4.82 -10.39
CA MET A 44 3.38 -5.72 -10.54
C MET A 44 4.70 -4.98 -10.28
N GLY A 45 5.47 -5.43 -9.28
CA GLY A 45 6.74 -4.80 -8.89
C GLY A 45 6.59 -3.42 -8.21
N LEU A 46 5.35 -3.00 -7.92
CA LEU A 46 5.07 -1.65 -7.42
C LEU A 46 5.62 -1.43 -6.01
N VAL A 47 5.47 -2.42 -5.13
CA VAL A 47 5.98 -2.39 -3.75
C VAL A 47 7.47 -2.04 -3.72
N GLN A 48 8.27 -2.74 -4.52
CA GLN A 48 9.72 -2.52 -4.57
C GLN A 48 10.08 -1.17 -5.20
N LYS A 49 9.35 -0.74 -6.23
CA LYS A 49 9.54 0.56 -6.87
C LYS A 49 9.29 1.70 -5.88
N VAL A 50 8.19 1.66 -5.13
CA VAL A 50 7.85 2.69 -4.15
C VAL A 50 8.81 2.67 -2.97
N ARG A 51 9.15 1.49 -2.43
CA ARG A 51 10.12 1.34 -1.33
C ARG A 51 11.44 2.04 -1.62
N ARG A 52 12.03 1.76 -2.79
CA ARG A 52 13.26 2.43 -3.23
C ARG A 52 13.12 3.94 -3.35
N ALA A 53 11.97 4.42 -3.81
CA ALA A 53 11.70 5.86 -3.92
C ALA A 53 11.62 6.51 -2.54
N VAL A 54 11.00 5.85 -1.56
CA VAL A 54 10.95 6.31 -0.16
C VAL A 54 12.35 6.30 0.46
N ASP A 55 13.12 5.22 0.30
CA ASP A 55 14.47 5.05 0.87
C ASP A 55 15.44 6.17 0.43
N VAL A 56 15.25 6.73 -0.77
CA VAL A 56 16.07 7.83 -1.31
C VAL A 56 15.37 9.19 -1.25
N CYS A 57 14.27 9.31 -0.50
CA CYS A 57 13.47 10.53 -0.32
C CYS A 57 12.95 11.15 -1.64
N LYS A 58 12.57 10.31 -2.62
CA LYS A 58 12.06 10.71 -3.95
C LYS A 58 10.67 10.18 -4.26
N ILE A 59 9.75 10.19 -3.29
CA ILE A 59 8.38 9.68 -3.49
C ILE A 59 7.65 10.37 -4.66
N ARG A 60 7.88 11.67 -4.87
CA ARG A 60 7.29 12.42 -6.01
C ARG A 60 7.64 11.85 -7.38
N ALA A 61 8.79 11.19 -7.51
CA ALA A 61 9.23 10.63 -8.80
C ALA A 61 8.40 9.42 -9.23
N VAL A 62 7.65 8.80 -8.30
CA VAL A 62 6.78 7.65 -8.57
C VAL A 62 5.30 7.96 -8.39
N ALA A 63 4.98 9.14 -7.85
CA ALA A 63 3.60 9.56 -7.59
C ALA A 63 2.86 9.90 -8.89
N ASP A 64 1.54 9.72 -8.88
CA ASP A 64 0.64 10.21 -9.93
C ASP A 64 0.86 11.72 -10.14
N ALA A 65 0.86 12.17 -11.40
CA ALA A 65 1.00 13.58 -11.75
C ALA A 65 -0.06 14.47 -11.07
N ASN A 66 -1.27 13.96 -10.84
CA ASN A 66 -2.35 14.64 -10.12
C ASN A 66 -2.06 14.79 -8.61
N LEU A 67 -1.25 13.90 -8.03
CA LEU A 67 -0.80 13.98 -6.64
C LEU A 67 0.54 14.72 -6.49
N SER A 68 1.25 14.94 -7.60
CA SER A 68 2.60 15.52 -7.61
C SER A 68 2.66 16.98 -7.13
N ALA A 69 1.53 17.68 -7.04
CA ALA A 69 1.42 19.03 -6.48
C ALA A 69 1.08 19.05 -4.98
N GLY A 70 0.65 17.93 -4.39
CA GLY A 70 0.26 17.85 -2.97
C GLY A 70 1.44 17.87 -1.99
N PRO A 71 1.21 17.92 -0.66
CA PRO A 71 2.27 17.90 0.35
C PRO A 71 3.12 16.61 0.26
N VAL A 72 4.45 16.75 0.21
CA VAL A 72 5.37 15.59 0.18
C VAL A 72 5.22 14.74 1.43
N GLU A 73 5.05 15.39 2.57
CA GLU A 73 5.02 14.74 3.88
C GLU A 73 3.85 13.75 3.97
N GLY A 74 2.61 14.20 3.75
CA GLY A 74 1.44 13.30 3.74
C GLY A 74 1.53 12.20 2.69
N LEU A 75 2.13 12.47 1.53
CA LEU A 75 2.37 11.45 0.50
C LEU A 75 3.38 10.38 0.97
N THR A 76 4.42 10.82 1.68
CA THR A 76 5.46 9.95 2.24
C THR A 76 4.91 9.12 3.40
N GLU A 77 4.09 9.72 4.28
CA GLU A 77 3.41 9.04 5.37
C GLU A 77 2.47 7.95 4.85
N LEU A 78 1.63 8.28 3.86
CA LEU A 78 0.73 7.32 3.23
C LEU A 78 1.51 6.19 2.54
N ALA A 79 2.62 6.52 1.87
CA ALA A 79 3.47 5.52 1.24
C ALA A 79 4.12 4.59 2.27
N ASN A 80 4.59 5.11 3.41
CA ASN A 80 5.15 4.31 4.49
C ASN A 80 4.11 3.38 5.11
N LEU A 81 2.90 3.89 5.39
CA LEU A 81 1.78 3.08 5.87
C LEU A 81 1.43 1.96 4.88
N ALA A 82 1.37 2.28 3.59
CA ALA A 82 1.09 1.29 2.57
C ALA A 82 2.22 0.25 2.47
N LEU A 83 3.49 0.66 2.57
CA LEU A 83 4.64 -0.24 2.55
C LEU A 83 4.65 -1.19 3.75
N SER A 84 4.32 -0.70 4.95
CA SER A 84 4.25 -1.53 6.15
C SER A 84 3.10 -2.54 6.10
N CYS A 85 2.01 -2.24 5.38
CA CYS A 85 0.97 -3.23 5.08
C CYS A 85 1.47 -4.35 4.14
N THR A 86 2.50 -4.07 3.32
CA THR A 86 3.02 -5.00 2.30
C THR A 86 4.26 -5.79 2.74
N GLU A 87 4.55 -5.84 4.04
CA GLU A 87 5.66 -6.65 4.55
C GLU A 87 5.44 -8.14 4.22
N ILE A 88 6.53 -8.83 3.89
CA ILE A 88 6.46 -10.23 3.42
C ILE A 88 5.97 -11.13 4.55
N VAL A 89 6.43 -10.88 5.77
CA VAL A 89 6.05 -11.63 6.96
C VAL A 89 4.80 -11.00 7.56
N ALA A 90 3.70 -11.76 7.70
CA ALA A 90 2.39 -11.22 8.10
C ALA A 90 2.43 -10.55 9.48
N LYS A 91 3.19 -11.09 10.44
CA LYS A 91 3.30 -10.52 11.79
C LYS A 91 3.98 -9.15 11.83
N ASP A 92 4.77 -8.82 10.81
CA ASP A 92 5.49 -7.55 10.72
C ASP A 92 4.62 -6.48 10.01
N ARG A 93 3.46 -6.88 9.46
CA ARG A 93 2.51 -5.95 8.87
C ARG A 93 1.84 -5.12 9.94
N THR A 94 1.54 -3.88 9.58
CA THR A 94 0.79 -2.98 10.45
C THR A 94 -0.64 -3.49 10.67
N ASP A 95 -1.12 -3.38 11.91
CA ASP A 95 -2.47 -3.80 12.28
C ASP A 95 -3.54 -2.91 11.63
N LEU A 96 -4.55 -3.56 11.03
CA LEU A 96 -5.60 -2.87 10.27
C LEU A 96 -6.42 -1.94 11.17
N VAL A 97 -6.85 -2.44 12.32
CA VAL A 97 -7.86 -1.79 13.15
C VAL A 97 -7.26 -0.64 13.96
N SER A 98 -6.08 -0.86 14.53
CA SER A 98 -5.44 0.07 15.46
C SER A 98 -4.60 1.15 14.76
N ILE A 99 -4.10 0.91 13.54
CA ILE A 99 -3.22 1.86 12.86
C ILE A 99 -3.76 2.26 11.48
N VAL A 100 -4.02 1.30 10.59
CA VAL A 100 -4.39 1.62 9.20
C VAL A 100 -5.71 2.38 9.12
N ILE A 101 -6.76 1.88 9.78
CA ILE A 101 -8.07 2.53 9.78
C ILE A 101 -7.99 3.94 10.39
N PRO A 102 -7.40 4.16 11.57
CA PRO A 102 -7.21 5.52 12.10
C PRO A 102 -6.41 6.45 11.18
N ALA A 103 -5.34 5.96 10.55
CA ALA A 103 -4.52 6.76 9.63
C ALA A 103 -5.25 7.13 8.34
N LEU A 104 -6.18 6.29 7.87
CA LEU A 104 -6.98 6.51 6.67
C LEU A 104 -8.35 7.15 6.95
N LYS A 105 -8.71 7.38 8.22
CA LYS A 105 -9.90 8.14 8.57
C LYS A 105 -9.70 9.58 8.12
N TRP A 106 -10.24 9.90 6.95
CA TRP A 106 -10.54 11.27 6.61
C TRP A 106 -11.59 11.78 7.60
N SER A 107 -11.39 13.01 8.08
CA SER A 107 -12.22 13.58 9.14
C SER A 107 -13.71 13.47 8.81
N THR A 108 -14.48 12.88 9.72
CA THR A 108 -15.96 12.97 9.76
C THR A 108 -16.46 14.42 9.93
N ASP A 109 -15.57 15.41 10.01
CA ASP A 109 -15.86 16.85 10.11
C ASP A 109 -15.85 17.58 8.75
N LEU A 110 -16.47 17.02 7.70
CA LEU A 110 -16.94 17.83 6.57
C LEU A 110 -18.38 18.32 6.78
N ASN A 111 -18.67 18.81 7.99
CA ASN A 111 -19.86 19.59 8.34
C ASN A 111 -19.46 20.77 9.25
N GLN A 112 -18.62 21.68 8.73
CA GLN A 112 -18.57 23.07 9.19
C GLN A 112 -18.81 24.00 8.03
#